data_AF-A0A7H8NKD9-F1
#
_entry.id   AF-A0A7H8NKD9-F1
#
_cell.length_a   1.000
_cell.length_b   1.000
_cell.length_c   1.000
_cell.angle_alpha   90.00
_cell.angle_beta   90.00
_cell.angle_gamma   90.00
#
_symmetry.space_group_name_H-M   'P 1'
#
loop_
_entity.id
_entity.type
_entity.pdbx_description
1 polymer ?
#
loop_
_entity_poly.entity_id
_entity_poly.type
_entity_poly.pdbx_seq_one_letter_code
_entity_poly.pdbx_strand_id
1 'polypeptide(L)' 'MMHSMGADPRCDACQAPVVTGPEGGYVCGQCWHLVEPPGYEEQRAKGLARARAKREARTAARRAAQQHS' A
#
# COMPACT_ATOMS: atom_id res chain seq x y z
N MET A 1 -5.15 -10.01 -33.29
CA MET A 1 -5.57 -9.74 -31.90
C MET A 1 -4.43 -8.97 -31.23
N MET A 2 -4.43 -7.65 -31.40
CA MET A 2 -3.40 -6.77 -30.85
C MET A 2 -3.87 -6.35 -29.46
N HIS A 3 -3.45 -7.07 -28.42
CA HIS A 3 -3.64 -6.58 -27.06
C HIS A 3 -2.71 -5.38 -26.90
N SER A 4 -3.31 -4.19 -26.89
CA SER A 4 -2.69 -2.96 -26.40
C SER A 4 -2.29 -3.20 -24.95
N MET A 5 -1.07 -3.70 -24.74
CA MET A 5 -0.40 -3.74 -23.44
C MET A 5 -0.14 -2.27 -23.07
N GLY A 6 -1.06 -1.68 -22.32
CA GLY A 6 -0.78 -0.44 -21.61
C GLY A 6 0.49 -0.66 -20.82
N ALA A 7 1.45 0.27 -20.93
CA ALA A 7 2.81 0.10 -20.42
C ALA A 7 2.80 -0.46 -18.99
N ASP A 8 3.07 -1.75 -18.86
CA ASP A 8 3.22 -2.37 -17.55
C ASP A 8 4.33 -1.62 -16.81
N PRO A 9 4.07 -1.15 -15.57
CA PRO A 9 5.07 -0.42 -14.81
C PRO A 9 6.34 -1.27 -14.73
N ARG A 10 7.48 -0.67 -15.08
CA ARG A 10 8.80 -1.34 -15.03
C ARG A 10 9.53 -0.93 -13.76
N CYS A 11 10.33 -1.84 -13.24
CA CYS A 11 11.18 -1.56 -12.10
C CYS A 11 12.27 -0.56 -12.49
N ASP A 12 12.46 0.50 -11.71
CA ASP A 12 13.52 1.50 -11.96
C ASP A 12 14.93 0.87 -11.90
N ALA A 13 15.14 -0.07 -11.00
CA ALA A 13 16.45 -0.68 -10.76
C ALA A 13 16.86 -1.75 -11.79
N CYS A 14 15.93 -2.59 -12.26
CA CYS A 14 16.26 -3.72 -13.14
C CYS A 14 15.42 -3.80 -14.42
N GLN A 15 14.50 -2.85 -14.63
CA GLN A 15 13.61 -2.73 -15.81
C GLN A 15 12.69 -3.94 -16.05
N ALA A 16 12.64 -4.90 -15.12
CA ALA A 16 11.72 -6.02 -15.17
C ALA A 16 10.26 -5.54 -15.01
N PRO A 17 9.28 -6.26 -15.60
CA PRO A 17 7.86 -5.96 -15.41
C PRO A 17 7.47 -6.09 -13.93
N VAL A 18 6.71 -5.12 -13.42
CA VAL A 18 6.28 -5.07 -12.03
C VAL A 18 4.86 -5.62 -11.91
N VAL A 19 4.64 -6.51 -10.94
CA VAL A 19 3.32 -7.07 -10.66
C VAL A 19 2.63 -6.20 -9.64
N THR A 20 1.46 -5.65 -10.00
CA THR A 20 0.64 -4.83 -9.11
C THR A 20 -0.04 -5.71 -8.07
N GLY A 21 0.21 -5.46 -6.78
CA GLY A 21 -0.54 -6.09 -5.70
C GLY A 21 -1.92 -5.45 -5.47
N PRO A 22 -2.90 -6.18 -4.90
CA PRO A 22 -4.27 -5.69 -4.70
C PRO A 22 -4.39 -4.47 -3.75
N GLU A 23 -3.35 -4.20 -2.94
CA GLU A 23 -3.32 -3.06 -2.01
C GLU A 23 -2.45 -1.89 -2.51
N GLY A 24 -2.12 -1.84 -3.80
CA GLY A 24 -1.38 -0.72 -4.39
C GLY A 24 0.10 -0.65 -4.00
N GLY A 25 0.64 -1.71 -3.39
CA GLY A 25 2.08 -1.90 -3.23
C GLY A 25 2.67 -2.58 -4.46
N TYR A 26 3.81 -2.06 -4.94
CA TYR A 26 4.50 -2.59 -6.10
C TYR A 26 5.89 -3.05 -5.65
N VAL A 27 6.16 -4.33 -5.76
CA VAL A 27 7.50 -4.89 -5.51
C VAL A 27 7.92 -5.58 -6.79
N CYS A 28 9.14 -5.31 -7.24
CA CYS A 28 9.69 -6.07 -8.35
C CYS A 28 9.93 -7.51 -7.90
N GLY A 29 9.28 -8.49 -8.55
CA GLY A 29 9.45 -9.91 -8.22
C GLY A 29 10.84 -10.49 -8.50
N GLN A 30 11.73 -9.73 -9.18
CA GLN A 30 13.07 -10.17 -9.55
C GLN A 30 14.16 -9.62 -8.64
N CYS A 31 14.17 -8.30 -8.38
CA CYS A 31 15.17 -7.66 -7.54
C CYS A 31 14.65 -7.25 -6.16
N TRP A 32 13.37 -7.52 -5.86
CA TRP A 32 12.68 -7.16 -4.62
C TRP A 32 12.69 -5.67 -4.30
N HIS A 33 12.99 -4.83 -5.30
CA HIS A 33 12.95 -3.39 -5.15
C HIS A 33 11.51 -2.92 -5.03
N LEU A 34 11.25 -2.08 -4.02
CA LEU A 34 9.98 -1.41 -3.86
C LEU A 34 9.85 -0.38 -4.98
N VAL A 35 8.82 -0.50 -5.79
CA VAL A 35 8.50 0.48 -6.84
C VAL A 35 7.39 1.36 -6.28
N GLU A 36 7.59 2.67 -6.25
CA GLU A 36 6.55 3.60 -5.83
C GLU A 36 5.86 4.15 -7.08
N PRO A 37 4.62 3.73 -7.42
CA PRO A 37 3.92 4.29 -8.57
C PRO A 37 3.61 5.79 -8.34
N PRO A 38 3.31 6.54 -9.40
CA PRO A 38 2.80 7.90 -9.25
C PRO A 38 1.52 7.92 -8.39
N GLY A 39 1.50 8.76 -7.35
CA GLY A 39 0.40 8.84 -6.38
C GLY A 39 0.44 7.81 -5.24
N TYR A 40 1.49 6.97 -5.16
CA TYR A 40 1.68 6.04 -4.05
C TYR A 40 1.75 6.77 -2.70
N GLU A 41 2.43 7.90 -2.63
CA GLU A 41 2.58 8.66 -1.40
C GLU A 41 1.23 9.07 -0.81
N GLU A 42 0.30 9.54 -1.65
CA GLU A 42 -1.06 9.88 -1.20
C GLU A 42 -1.85 8.66 -0.74
N GLN A 43 -1.74 7.53 -1.45
CA GLN A 43 -2.39 6.29 -1.06
C GLN A 43 -1.82 5.74 0.25
N ARG A 44 -0.50 5.79 0.40
CA ARG A 44 0.22 5.42 1.62
C ARG A 44 -0.18 6.31 2.79
N ALA A 45 -0.26 7.63 2.58
CA ALA A 45 -0.72 8.57 3.60
C ALA A 45 -2.16 8.26 4.04
N LYS A 46 -3.07 7.98 3.09
CA LYS A 46 -4.45 7.55 3.38
C LYS A 46 -4.49 6.24 4.16
N GLY A 47 -3.67 5.26 3.79
CA GLY A 47 -3.55 3.97 4.50
C GLY A 47 -3.07 4.14 5.94
N LEU A 48 -2.04 4.97 6.14
CA LEU A 48 -1.50 5.29 7.47
C LEU A 48 -2.53 6.02 8.34
N ALA A 49 -3.28 6.99 7.78
CA ALA A 49 -4.34 7.70 8.48
C ALA A 49 -5.45 6.74 8.95
N ARG A 50 -5.89 5.81 8.10
CA ARG A 50 -6.88 4.78 8.46
C ARG A 50 -6.36 3.86 9.57
N ALA A 51 -5.12 3.40 9.47
CA ALA A 51 -4.50 2.55 10.48
C ALA A 51 -4.39 3.26 11.84
N ARG A 52 -4.06 4.56 11.84
CA ARG A 52 -4.03 5.40 13.04
C ARG A 52 -5.41 5.52 13.68
N ALA A 53 -6.43 5.90 12.93
CA ALA A 53 -7.80 6.01 13.43
C ALA A 53 -8.29 4.70 14.05
N LYS A 54 -8.01 3.55 13.41
CA LYS A 54 -8.35 2.23 13.95
C LYS A 54 -7.64 1.93 15.28
N ARG A 55 -6.37 2.32 15.43
CA ARG A 55 -5.63 2.17 16.69
C ARG A 55 -6.22 3.05 17.78
N GLU A 56 -6.51 4.31 17.48
CA GLU A 56 -7.11 5.26 18.42
C GLU A 56 -8.47 4.77 18.91
N ALA A 57 -9.34 4.31 18.00
CA ALA A 57 -10.64 3.74 18.36
C ALA A 57 -10.51 2.52 19.30
N ARG A 58 -9.57 1.60 19.02
CA ARG A 58 -9.32 0.45 19.90
C ARG A 58 -8.81 0.88 21.27
N THR A 59 -7.92 1.88 21.34
CA THR A 59 -7.41 2.40 22.62
C THR A 59 -8.52 3.08 23.41
N ALA A 60 -9.37 3.88 22.77
CA ALA A 60 -10.53 4.51 23.41
C ALA A 60 -11.50 3.46 23.98
N ALA A 61 -11.84 2.44 23.19
CA ALA A 61 -12.70 1.33 23.64
C ALA A 61 -12.11 0.60 24.86
N ARG A 62 -10.80 0.33 24.87
CA ARG A 62 -10.11 -0.28 26.01
C ARG A 62 -10.13 0.61 27.25
N ARG A 63 -10.01 1.92 27.10
CA ARG A 63 -10.08 2.87 28.21
C ARG A 63 -11.49 2.97 28.78
N ALA A 64 -12.52 2.98 27.93
CA ALA A 64 -13.91 2.99 28.38
C ALA A 64 -14.25 1.69 29.15
N ALA A 65 -13.85 0.53 28.63
CA ALA A 65 -14.09 -0.75 29.30
C ALA A 65 -13.44 -0.84 30.69
N GLN A 66 -12.26 -0.23 30.90
CA GLN A 66 -11.60 -0.18 32.20
C GLN A 66 -12.22 0.81 33.19
N GLN A 67 -12.99 1.79 32.74
CA GLN A 67 -13.66 2.77 33.61
C GLN A 67 -15.04 2.28 34.10
N HIS A 68 -15.60 1.26 33.47
CA HIS A 68 -16.89 0.66 33.82
C HIS A 68 -16.74 -0.69 34.56
N SER A 69 -15.52 -1.04 34.97
CA SER A 69 -15.20 -2.23 35.75
C SER A 69 -14.69 -1.86 37.13
#